data_AF-A0A453JMD9-F1
#
_entry.id   AF-A0A453JMD9-F1
#
_cell.length_a   1.000
_cell.length_b   1.000
_cell.length_c   1.000
_cell.angle_alpha   90.00
_cell.angle_beta   90.00
_cell.angle_gamma   90.00
#
_symmetry.space_group_name_H-M   'P 1'
#
loop_
_entity.id
_entity.type
_entity.pdbx_description
1 polymer ?
#
loop_
_entity_poly.entity_id
_entity_poly.type
_entity_poly.pdbx_seq_one_letter_code
_entity_poly.pdbx_strand_id
1 'polypeptide(L)'
;MNSTLFIIGVIGNIISVLVFISPIPTFWRIVRSRSTEDFEAAPYVLTLLNTLLWLYYGLTKPDGLLIATVNGFGAVMETIYLVLFLVYAADKGKRVKTAKLVAVLDIGFFGVVFAATTFAIGGLDIKIMVIGLICACLSVFMYGSPLAAVRRV
;
A
#
# COMPACT_ATOMS: atom_id res chain seq x y z
N MET A 1 -11.34 -24.35 -1.94
CA MET A 1 -9.93 -23.92 -2.08
C MET A 1 -9.02 -25.11 -1.90
N ASN A 2 -8.14 -25.42 -2.87
CA ASN A 2 -7.21 -26.57 -2.78
C ASN A 2 -6.22 -26.35 -1.62
N SER A 3 -5.92 -27.39 -0.84
CA SER A 3 -5.04 -27.30 0.35
C SER A 3 -3.69 -26.63 0.05
N THR A 4 -3.13 -26.86 -1.14
CA THR A 4 -1.88 -26.25 -1.59
C THR A 4 -1.96 -24.72 -1.72
N LEU A 5 -3.06 -24.20 -2.29
CA LEU A 5 -3.25 -22.75 -2.46
C LEU A 5 -3.41 -22.05 -1.11
N PHE A 6 -4.05 -22.71 -0.15
CA PHE A 6 -4.18 -22.19 1.21
C PHE A 6 -2.82 -22.12 1.91
N ILE A 7 -2.01 -23.18 1.85
CA ILE A 7 -0.67 -23.21 2.46
C ILE A 7 0.23 -22.11 1.87
N ILE A 8 0.26 -21.98 0.53
CA ILE A 8 1.02 -20.91 -0.14
C ILE A 8 0.54 -19.53 0.33
N GLY A 9 -0.78 -19.33 0.42
CA GLY A 9 -1.34 -18.05 0.86
C GLY A 9 -0.98 -17.69 2.30
N VAL A 10 -0.96 -18.66 3.21
CA VAL A 10 -0.53 -18.45 4.61
C VAL A 10 0.95 -18.09 4.69
N ILE A 11 1.82 -18.84 3.99
CA ILE A 11 3.26 -18.54 3.95
C ILE A 11 3.50 -17.14 3.39
N GLY A 12 2.80 -16.79 2.29
CA GLY A 12 2.86 -15.46 1.70
C GLY A 12 2.45 -14.36 2.68
N ASN A 13 1.36 -14.56 3.41
CA ASN A 13 0.89 -13.61 4.44
C ASN A 13 1.97 -13.38 5.52
N ILE A 14 2.59 -14.46 6.03
CA ILE A 14 3.65 -14.36 7.05
C ILE A 14 4.83 -13.54 6.53
N ILE A 15 5.31 -13.85 5.32
CA ILE A 15 6.44 -13.13 4.71
C ILE A 15 6.09 -11.65 4.52
N SER A 16 4.90 -11.34 3.99
CA SER A 16 4.46 -9.97 3.79
C SER A 16 4.35 -9.18 5.10
N VAL A 17 3.88 -9.79 6.18
CA VAL A 17 3.84 -9.17 7.51
C VAL A 17 5.26 -8.79 7.96
N LEU A 18 6.25 -9.67 7.77
CA LEU A 18 7.64 -9.36 8.08
C LEU A 18 8.17 -8.20 7.24
N VAL A 19 7.80 -8.12 5.96
CA VAL A 19 8.17 -7.01 5.07
C VAL A 19 7.55 -5.69 5.56
N PHE A 20 6.26 -5.67 5.93
CA PHE A 20 5.60 -4.47 6.47
C PHE A 20 6.17 -4.01 7.82
N ILE A 21 6.74 -4.92 8.59
CA ILE A 21 7.41 -4.64 9.87
C ILE A 21 8.86 -4.13 9.66
N SER A 22 9.46 -4.39 8.51
CA SER A 22 10.86 -3.98 8.23
C SER A 22 11.17 -2.49 8.43
N PRO A 23 10.26 -1.52 8.20
CA PRO A 23 10.54 -0.10 8.43
C PRO A 23 10.43 0.35 9.90
N ILE A 24 10.01 -0.51 10.83
CA ILE A 24 9.85 -0.13 12.25
C ILE A 24 11.12 0.50 12.84
N PRO A 25 12.34 -0.05 12.66
CA PRO A 25 13.56 0.57 13.19
C PRO A 25 13.81 1.97 12.61
N THR A 26 13.46 2.18 11.34
CA THR A 26 13.56 3.48 10.66
C THR A 26 12.61 4.51 11.28
N PHE A 27 11.34 4.14 11.48
CA PHE A 27 10.38 5.04 12.13
C PHE A 27 10.68 5.26 13.61
N TRP A 28 11.23 4.28 14.30
CA TRP A 28 11.73 4.45 15.66
C TRP A 28 12.82 5.53 15.73
N ARG A 29 13.73 5.56 14.75
CA ARG A 29 14.74 6.62 14.63
C ARG A 29 14.10 7.98 14.41
N ILE A 30 13.12 8.10 13.50
CA ILE A 30 12.39 9.36 13.23
C ILE A 30 11.73 9.91 14.49
N VAL A 31 11.08 9.04 15.27
CA VAL A 31 10.42 9.42 16.53
C VAL A 31 11.45 9.91 17.55
N ARG A 32 12.59 9.22 17.66
CA ARG A 32 13.66 9.57 18.60
C ARG A 32 14.41 10.84 18.22
N SER A 33 14.68 11.06 16.94
CA SER A 33 15.37 12.24 16.42
C SER A 33 14.45 13.46 16.28
N ARG A 34 13.13 13.28 16.40
CA ARG A 34 12.11 14.30 16.14
C ARG A 34 12.23 14.96 14.76
N SER A 35 12.80 14.23 13.80
CA SER A 35 13.04 14.70 12.44
C SER A 35 12.90 13.55 11.47
N THR A 36 12.27 13.80 10.33
CA THR A 36 12.21 12.85 9.20
C THR A 36 13.53 12.74 8.45
N GLU A 37 14.58 13.47 8.87
CA GLU A 37 15.90 13.49 8.23
C GLU A 37 15.75 13.64 6.70
N ASP A 38 16.48 12.82 5.93
CA ASP A 38 16.38 12.73 4.48
C ASP A 38 15.44 11.61 3.99
N PHE A 39 14.62 11.04 4.89
CA PHE A 39 13.64 10.03 4.49
C PHE A 39 12.53 10.64 3.64
N GLU A 40 12.18 9.94 2.55
CA GLU A 40 11.08 10.31 1.68
C GLU A 40 9.80 9.56 2.06
N ALA A 41 8.67 10.27 2.11
CA ALA A 41 7.37 9.65 2.38
C ALA A 41 6.76 8.93 1.17
N ALA A 42 7.24 9.22 -0.04
CA ALA A 42 6.63 8.74 -1.29
C ALA A 42 6.50 7.20 -1.38
N PRO A 43 7.50 6.39 -0.96
CA PRO A 43 7.35 4.93 -0.94
C PRO A 43 6.19 4.46 -0.06
N TYR A 44 5.99 5.08 1.11
CA TYR A 44 4.92 4.73 2.05
C TYR A 44 3.54 5.13 1.52
N VAL A 45 3.43 6.30 0.87
CA VAL A 45 2.19 6.72 0.17
C VAL A 45 1.84 5.73 -0.94
N LEU A 46 2.79 5.37 -1.81
CA LEU A 46 2.52 4.45 -2.91
C LEU A 46 2.18 3.03 -2.40
N THR A 47 2.81 2.61 -1.32
CA THR A 47 2.53 1.31 -0.68
C THR A 47 1.17 1.30 -0.02
N LEU A 48 0.75 2.40 0.63
CA LEU A 48 -0.61 2.55 1.14
C LEU A 48 -1.64 2.43 0.01
N LEU A 49 -1.46 3.17 -1.09
CA LEU A 49 -2.37 3.08 -2.24
C LEU A 49 -2.47 1.64 -2.77
N ASN A 50 -1.32 0.98 -2.95
CA ASN A 50 -1.27 -0.39 -3.46
C ASN A 50 -1.99 -1.37 -2.52
N THR A 51 -1.76 -1.26 -1.21
CA THR A 51 -2.43 -2.12 -0.22
C THR A 51 -3.93 -1.83 -0.12
N LEU A 52 -4.37 -0.58 -0.23
CA LEU A 52 -5.80 -0.24 -0.29
C LEU A 52 -6.49 -0.85 -1.52
N LEU A 53 -5.87 -0.77 -2.71
CA LEU A 53 -6.42 -1.36 -3.93
C LEU A 53 -6.47 -2.88 -3.87
N TRP A 54 -5.42 -3.53 -3.37
CA TRP A 54 -5.41 -4.99 -3.19
C TRP A 54 -6.36 -5.47 -2.09
N LEU A 55 -6.53 -4.69 -1.03
CA LEU A 55 -7.56 -4.93 -0.01
C LEU A 55 -8.95 -4.90 -0.65
N TYR A 56 -9.24 -3.84 -1.43
CA TYR A 56 -10.52 -3.72 -2.15
C TYR A 56 -10.74 -4.87 -3.13
N TYR A 57 -9.72 -5.26 -3.88
CA TYR A 57 -9.75 -6.44 -4.75
C TYR A 57 -10.07 -7.72 -3.97
N GLY A 58 -9.37 -7.96 -2.86
CA GLY A 58 -9.56 -9.15 -2.02
C GLY A 58 -10.95 -9.24 -1.39
N LEU A 59 -11.53 -8.09 -1.03
CA LEU A 59 -12.92 -8.03 -0.52
C LEU A 59 -13.97 -8.22 -1.61
N THR A 60 -13.65 -7.85 -2.86
CA THR A 60 -14.57 -7.98 -3.99
C THR A 60 -14.54 -9.38 -4.61
N LYS A 61 -13.38 -10.04 -4.60
CA LYS A 61 -13.18 -11.35 -5.22
C LYS A 61 -13.63 -12.51 -4.31
N PRO A 62 -14.42 -13.48 -4.81
CA PRO A 62 -14.67 -14.73 -4.11
C PRO A 62 -13.37 -15.47 -3.74
N ASP A 63 -13.30 -16.00 -2.51
CA ASP A 63 -12.10 -16.60 -1.92
C ASP A 63 -10.88 -15.64 -1.83
N GLY A 64 -11.12 -14.32 -1.82
CA GLY A 64 -10.07 -13.30 -1.73
C GLY A 64 -9.60 -12.98 -0.30
N LEU A 65 -10.07 -13.72 0.72
CA LEU A 65 -9.84 -13.38 2.13
C LEU A 65 -8.35 -13.26 2.49
N LEU A 66 -7.50 -14.20 2.04
CA LEU A 66 -6.06 -14.16 2.32
C LEU A 66 -5.35 -12.96 1.68
N ILE A 67 -5.90 -12.42 0.60
CA ILE A 67 -5.41 -11.19 -0.04
C ILE A 67 -5.87 -9.98 0.77
N ALA A 68 -7.13 -9.99 1.21
CA ALA A 68 -7.69 -8.92 2.02
C ALA A 68 -6.97 -8.81 3.39
N THR A 69 -6.66 -9.92 4.05
CA THR A 69 -6.01 -9.90 5.38
C THR A 69 -4.62 -9.28 5.34
N VAL A 70 -3.77 -9.72 4.40
CA VAL A 70 -2.39 -9.21 4.31
C VAL A 70 -2.35 -7.74 3.92
N ASN A 71 -3.21 -7.32 2.98
CA ASN A 71 -3.25 -5.94 2.52
C ASN A 71 -3.96 -5.03 3.51
N GLY A 72 -4.93 -5.54 4.28
CA GLY A 72 -5.52 -4.82 5.40
C GLY A 72 -4.49 -4.53 6.49
N PHE A 73 -3.67 -5.52 6.86
CA PHE A 73 -2.54 -5.30 7.77
C PHE A 73 -1.54 -4.28 7.21
N GLY A 74 -1.18 -4.42 5.93
CA GLY A 74 -0.30 -3.47 5.24
C GLY A 74 -0.84 -2.04 5.29
N ALA A 75 -2.11 -1.84 4.95
CA ALA A 75 -2.75 -0.52 4.97
C ALA A 75 -2.73 0.11 6.37
N VAL A 76 -2.96 -0.68 7.43
CA VAL A 76 -2.85 -0.20 8.82
C VAL A 76 -1.42 0.23 9.14
N MET A 77 -0.42 -0.59 8.80
CA MET A 77 0.99 -0.28 9.06
C MET A 77 1.45 0.97 8.29
N GLU A 78 1.15 1.06 7.00
CA GLU A 78 1.50 2.20 6.16
C GLU A 78 0.81 3.49 6.62
N THR A 79 -0.43 3.39 7.09
CA THR A 79 -1.13 4.53 7.71
C THR A 79 -0.41 5.00 8.97
N ILE A 80 0.01 4.07 9.84
CA ILE A 80 0.79 4.42 11.05
C ILE A 80 2.10 5.13 10.66
N TYR A 81 2.82 4.60 9.68
CA TYR A 81 4.06 5.19 9.17
C TYR A 81 3.85 6.61 8.62
N LEU A 82 2.81 6.82 7.82
CA LEU A 82 2.50 8.15 7.27
C LEU A 82 2.06 9.13 8.35
N VAL A 83 1.28 8.69 9.34
CA VAL A 83 0.92 9.53 10.49
C VAL A 83 2.17 9.95 11.28
N LEU A 84 3.06 9.01 11.59
CA LEU A 84 4.33 9.33 12.25
C LEU A 84 5.17 10.29 11.39
N PHE A 85 5.29 10.04 10.08
CA PHE A 85 6.00 10.95 9.19
C PHE A 85 5.42 12.37 9.24
N LEU A 86 4.10 12.52 9.16
CA LEU A 86 3.44 13.84 9.19
C LEU A 86 3.55 14.56 10.54
N VAL A 87 3.56 13.81 11.65
CA VAL A 87 3.71 14.36 13.00
C VAL A 87 5.15 14.81 13.27
N TYR A 88 6.15 14.04 12.82
CA TYR A 88 7.56 14.27 13.12
C TYR A 88 8.33 14.98 11.99
N ALA A 89 7.68 15.31 10.87
CA ALA A 89 8.26 16.14 9.82
C ALA A 89 8.49 17.58 10.31
N ALA A 90 9.74 17.89 10.65
CA ALA A 90 10.17 19.24 11.04
C ALA A 90 10.07 20.24 9.87
N ASP A 91 10.26 19.77 8.64
CA ASP A 91 10.15 20.56 7.42
C ASP A 91 8.67 20.68 6.98
N LYS A 92 8.14 21.90 7.03
CA LYS A 92 6.76 22.22 6.60
C LYS A 92 6.52 21.89 5.12
N GLY A 93 7.51 22.07 4.25
CA GLY A 93 7.44 21.74 2.83
C GLY A 93 7.31 20.24 2.60
N LYS A 94 8.16 19.44 3.27
CA LYS A 94 8.05 17.96 3.23
C LYS A 94 6.69 17.50 3.76
N ARG A 95 6.23 18.05 4.89
CA ARG A 95 4.92 17.73 5.47
C ARG A 95 3.74 18.04 4.53
N VAL A 96 3.72 19.22 3.93
CA VAL A 96 2.65 19.62 2.99
C VAL A 96 2.71 18.76 1.72
N LYS A 97 3.90 18.45 1.20
CA LYS A 97 4.06 17.56 0.05
C LYS A 97 3.50 16.16 0.36
N THR A 98 3.86 15.58 1.50
CA THR A 98 3.34 14.28 1.93
C THR A 98 1.83 14.30 2.10
N ALA A 99 1.28 15.30 2.80
CA ALA A 99 -0.16 15.41 2.99
C ALA A 99 -0.93 15.55 1.67
N LYS A 100 -0.39 16.32 0.72
CA LYS A 100 -0.96 16.42 -0.63
C LYS A 100 -0.91 15.10 -1.37
N LEU A 101 0.20 14.37 -1.31
CA LEU A 101 0.33 13.06 -1.95
C LEU A 101 -0.68 12.05 -1.38
N VAL A 102 -0.83 11.98 -0.05
CA VAL A 102 -1.83 11.11 0.59
C VAL A 102 -3.25 11.50 0.17
N ALA A 103 -3.58 12.79 0.19
CA ALA A 103 -4.91 13.25 -0.20
C ALA A 103 -5.23 12.94 -1.68
N VAL A 104 -4.27 13.15 -2.59
CA VAL A 104 -4.48 12.94 -4.03
C VAL A 104 -4.50 11.45 -4.38
N LEU A 105 -3.57 10.66 -3.86
CA LEU A 105 -3.41 9.26 -4.23
C LEU A 105 -4.29 8.34 -3.38
N ASP A 106 -4.11 8.33 -2.06
CA ASP A 106 -4.77 7.36 -1.17
C ASP A 106 -6.25 7.65 -0.95
N ILE A 107 -6.65 8.92 -1.00
CA ILE A 107 -8.07 9.31 -0.83
C ILE A 107 -8.71 9.58 -2.19
N GLY A 108 -8.11 10.46 -2.99
CA GLY A 108 -8.65 10.88 -4.29
C GLY A 108 -8.69 9.75 -5.31
N PHE A 109 -7.52 9.25 -5.72
CA PHE A 109 -7.43 8.22 -6.75
C PHE A 109 -8.10 6.91 -6.32
N PHE A 110 -7.83 6.42 -5.11
CA PHE A 110 -8.54 5.25 -4.57
C PHE A 110 -10.06 5.46 -4.54
N GLY A 111 -10.53 6.61 -4.05
CA GLY A 111 -11.96 6.93 -3.98
C GLY A 111 -12.62 6.96 -5.36
N VAL A 112 -11.95 7.52 -6.37
CA VAL A 112 -12.41 7.52 -7.77
C VAL A 112 -12.49 6.10 -8.31
N VAL A 113 -11.46 5.27 -8.11
CA VAL A 113 -11.47 3.87 -8.55
C VAL A 113 -12.59 3.09 -7.87
N PHE A 114 -12.74 3.25 -6.55
CA PHE A 114 -13.79 2.59 -5.78
C PHE A 114 -15.20 2.98 -6.25
N ALA A 115 -15.45 4.28 -6.43
CA ALA A 115 -16.74 4.79 -6.89
C ALA A 115 -17.02 4.37 -8.34
N ALA A 116 -16.07 4.56 -9.26
CA ALA A 116 -16.24 4.20 -10.67
C ALA A 116 -16.51 2.70 -10.84
N THR A 117 -15.74 1.85 -10.17
CA THR A 117 -15.93 0.39 -10.28
C THR A 117 -17.21 -0.10 -9.60
N THR A 118 -17.71 0.59 -8.57
CA THR A 118 -18.95 0.19 -7.88
C THR A 118 -20.20 0.69 -8.60
N PHE A 119 -20.18 1.90 -9.15
CA PHE A 119 -21.36 2.51 -9.78
C PHE A 119 -21.42 2.29 -11.30
N ALA A 120 -20.28 2.18 -11.99
CA ALA A 120 -20.27 2.03 -13.45
C ALA A 120 -20.22 0.57 -13.93
N ILE A 121 -19.86 -0.38 -13.05
CA ILE A 121 -19.70 -1.80 -13.41
C ILE A 121 -20.67 -2.65 -12.61
N GLY A 122 -21.74 -3.14 -13.26
CA GLY A 122 -22.72 -4.03 -12.63
C GLY A 122 -22.28 -5.50 -12.54
N GLY A 123 -21.37 -5.94 -13.42
CA GLY A 123 -20.91 -7.34 -13.47
C GLY A 123 -19.74 -7.60 -12.52
N LEU A 124 -19.89 -8.56 -11.60
CA LEU A 124 -18.88 -8.89 -10.60
C LEU A 124 -17.55 -9.35 -11.24
N ASP A 125 -17.60 -10.18 -12.28
CA ASP A 125 -16.39 -10.68 -12.95
C ASP A 125 -15.60 -9.55 -13.63
N ILE A 126 -16.30 -8.65 -14.33
CA ILE A 126 -15.70 -7.48 -14.96
C ILE A 126 -15.10 -6.55 -13.90
N LYS A 127 -15.82 -6.35 -12.79
CA LYS A 127 -15.35 -5.55 -11.66
C LYS A 127 -14.04 -6.10 -11.08
N ILE A 128 -13.98 -7.41 -10.82
CA ILE A 128 -12.77 -8.08 -10.34
C ILE A 128 -11.63 -7.93 -11.35
N MET A 129 -11.89 -8.13 -12.65
CA MET A 129 -10.88 -8.00 -13.70
C MET A 129 -10.30 -6.58 -13.77
N VAL A 130 -11.15 -5.56 -13.76
CA VAL A 130 -10.72 -4.15 -13.85
C VAL A 130 -9.91 -3.74 -12.63
N ILE A 131 -10.40 -4.04 -11.41
CA ILE A 131 -9.65 -3.71 -10.18
C ILE A 131 -8.32 -4.46 -10.18
N GLY A 132 -8.32 -5.76 -10.51
CA GLY A 132 -7.11 -6.58 -10.56
C GLY A 132 -6.07 -6.05 -11.55
N LEU A 133 -6.50 -5.56 -12.72
CA LEU A 133 -5.61 -4.95 -13.71
C LEU A 133 -4.98 -3.66 -13.17
N ILE A 134 -5.77 -2.79 -12.53
CA ILE A 134 -5.26 -1.55 -11.91
C ILE A 134 -4.22 -1.89 -10.84
N CYS A 135 -4.53 -2.85 -9.95
CA CYS A 135 -3.61 -3.32 -8.93
C CYS A 135 -2.29 -3.83 -9.53
N ALA A 136 -2.37 -4.68 -10.56
CA ALA A 136 -1.20 -5.25 -11.23
C ALA A 136 -0.32 -4.16 -11.88
N CYS A 137 -0.93 -3.22 -12.60
CA CYS A 137 -0.20 -2.11 -13.21
C CYS A 137 0.52 -1.25 -12.16
N LEU A 138 -0.13 -0.94 -11.04
CA LEU A 138 0.50 -0.18 -9.96
C LEU A 138 1.64 -0.95 -9.31
N SER A 139 1.46 -2.24 -9.03
CA SER A 139 2.52 -3.08 -8.44
C SER A 139 3.76 -3.15 -9.35
N VAL A 140 3.56 -3.30 -10.67
CA VAL A 140 4.66 -3.27 -11.65
C VAL A 140 5.39 -1.92 -11.63
N PHE A 141 4.64 -0.82 -11.59
CA PHE A 141 5.23 0.52 -11.49
C PHE A 141 6.09 0.68 -10.22
N MET A 142 5.62 0.18 -9.08
CA MET A 142 6.35 0.24 -7.80
C MET A 142 7.69 -0.52 -7.84
N TYR A 143 7.79 -1.61 -8.60
CA TYR A 143 9.05 -2.34 -8.77
C TYR A 143 10.14 -1.55 -9.52
N GLY A 144 9.79 -0.42 -10.13
CA GLY A 144 10.78 0.52 -10.67
C GLY A 144 11.73 1.08 -9.60
N SER A 145 11.27 1.24 -8.35
CA SER A 145 12.12 1.76 -7.25
C SER A 145 13.24 0.79 -6.86
N PRO A 146 12.98 -0.50 -6.58
CA PRO A 146 14.02 -1.52 -6.41
C PRO A 146 14.98 -1.62 -7.59
N LEU A 147 14.48 -1.56 -8.84
CA LEU A 147 15.33 -1.62 -10.04
C LEU A 147 16.29 -0.43 -10.11
N ALA A 148 15.82 0.77 -9.75
CA ALA A 148 16.66 1.96 -9.66
C ALA A 148 17.72 1.86 -8.57
N ALA A 149 17.44 1.17 -7.47
CA ALA A 149 18.41 0.92 -6.40
C ALA A 149 19.50 -0.07 -6.83
N VAL A 150 19.14 -1.18 -7.50
CA VAL A 150 20.11 -2.17 -8.01
C VAL A 150 21.07 -1.54 -9.03
N ARG A 151 20.61 -0.62 -9.87
CA ARG A 151 21.48 0.08 -10.84
C ARG A 151 22.58 0.94 -10.18
N ARG A 152 22.40 1.33 -8.92
CA ARG A 152 23.38 2.15 -8.17
C ARG A 152 24.44 1.32 -7.44
N VAL A 153 24.28 -0.01 -7.41
CA VAL A 153 25.25 -0.97 -6.85
C VAL A 153 26.11 -1.50 -7.98
#